data_AF-A0A9J6FVP3-F1
#
_entry.id   AF-A0A9J6FVP3-F1
#
_cell.length_a   1.000
_cell.length_b   1.000
_cell.length_c   1.000
_cell.angle_alpha   90.00
_cell.angle_beta   90.00
_cell.angle_gamma   90.00
#
_symmetry.space_group_name_H-M   'P 1'
#
loop_
_entity.id
_entity.type
_entity.pdbx_description
1 polymer ?
#
loop_
_entity_poly.entity_id
_entity_poly.type
_entity_poly.pdbx_seq_one_letter_code
_entity_poly.pdbx_strand_id
1 'polypeptide(L)'
;MCGIKERNSQLKTKNEEIAQELAELRGMAKESSLRITAQDQYSRNKNLEVKGIPQEKNENLVAVLTKVGDALGEQISEHDV
;
A
#
# COMPACT_ATOMS: atom_id res chain seq x y z
N MET A 1 -12.02 -43.63 -31.93
CA MET A 1 -11.18 -43.46 -30.73
C MET A 1 -10.04 -42.42 -30.88
N CYS A 2 -9.84 -41.77 -32.04
CA CYS A 2 -8.73 -40.82 -32.25
C CYS A 2 -9.00 -39.40 -31.70
N GLY A 3 -10.19 -38.83 -31.95
CA GLY A 3 -10.48 -37.43 -31.60
C GLY A 3 -10.52 -37.08 -30.10
N ILE A 4 -10.72 -38.07 -29.21
CA ILE A 4 -10.69 -37.84 -27.75
C ILE A 4 -9.24 -37.61 -27.28
N LYS A 5 -8.26 -38.35 -27.82
CA LYS A 5 -6.85 -38.19 -27.47
C LYS A 5 -6.32 -36.83 -27.92
N GLU A 6 -6.70 -36.42 -29.11
CA GLU A 6 -6.30 -35.15 -29.70
C GLU A 6 -6.88 -33.96 -28.93
N ARG A 7 -8.16 -34.03 -28.54
CA ARG A 7 -8.81 -33.03 -27.68
C ARG A 7 -8.18 -32.97 -26.28
N ASN A 8 -7.84 -34.11 -25.69
CA ASN A 8 -7.14 -34.15 -24.40
C ASN A 8 -5.74 -33.54 -24.49
N SER A 9 -5.02 -33.76 -25.60
CA SER A 9 -3.72 -33.13 -25.81
C SER A 9 -3.86 -31.60 -25.90
N GLN A 10 -4.82 -31.10 -26.67
CA GLN A 10 -5.07 -29.66 -26.81
C GLN A 10 -5.50 -29.01 -25.48
N LEU A 11 -6.35 -29.69 -24.70
CA LEU A 11 -6.75 -29.19 -23.38
C LEU A 11 -5.58 -29.15 -22.41
N LYS A 12 -4.68 -30.12 -22.46
CA LYS A 12 -3.47 -30.13 -21.63
C LYS A 12 -2.56 -28.94 -21.96
N THR A 13 -2.30 -28.71 -23.25
CA THR A 13 -1.51 -27.55 -23.70
C THR A 13 -2.12 -26.23 -23.25
N LYS A 14 -3.44 -26.05 -23.43
CA LYS A 14 -4.13 -24.84 -22.96
C LYS A 14 -4.07 -24.65 -21.46
N ASN A 15 -4.19 -25.73 -20.68
CA ASN A 15 -4.06 -25.65 -19.22
C ASN A 15 -2.65 -25.25 -18.79
N GLU A 16 -1.62 -25.73 -19.49
CA GLU A 16 -0.23 -25.34 -19.25
C GLU A 16 0.00 -23.86 -19.57
N GLU A 17 -0.50 -23.39 -20.71
CA GLU A 17 -0.45 -21.97 -21.12
C GLU A 17 -1.17 -21.07 -20.10
N ILE A 18 -2.39 -21.42 -19.70
CA ILE A 18 -3.17 -20.66 -18.71
C ILE A 18 -2.46 -20.66 -17.35
N ALA A 19 -1.87 -21.79 -16.94
CA ALA A 19 -1.14 -21.87 -15.68
C ALA A 19 0.11 -20.98 -15.69
N GLN A 20 0.80 -20.89 -16.83
CA GLN A 20 1.93 -20.01 -17.01
C GLN A 20 1.52 -18.53 -16.95
N GLU A 21 0.51 -18.13 -17.72
CA GLU A 21 0.00 -16.75 -17.72
C GLU A 21 -0.48 -16.33 -16.32
N LEU A 22 -1.15 -17.23 -15.61
CA LEU A 22 -1.61 -16.98 -14.25
C LEU A 22 -0.45 -16.83 -13.26
N ALA A 23 0.66 -17.55 -13.46
CA ALA A 23 1.87 -17.38 -12.66
C ALA A 23 2.54 -16.01 -12.93
N GLU A 24 2.64 -15.62 -14.19
CA GLU A 24 3.20 -14.32 -14.61
C GLU A 24 2.38 -13.15 -14.07
N LEU A 25 1.06 -13.18 -14.26
CA LEU A 25 0.14 -12.15 -13.73
C LEU A 25 0.20 -12.04 -12.21
N ARG A 26 0.28 -13.18 -11.49
CA ARG A 26 0.46 -13.17 -10.03
C ARG A 26 1.80 -12.56 -9.62
N GLY A 27 2.86 -12.84 -10.37
CA GLY A 27 4.18 -12.23 -10.17
C GLY A 27 4.11 -10.70 -10.31
N MET A 28 3.53 -10.22 -11.41
CA MET A 28 3.35 -8.79 -11.67
C MET A 28 2.49 -8.10 -10.61
N ALA A 29 1.39 -8.73 -10.18
CA ALA A 29 0.52 -8.19 -9.15
C ALA A 29 1.25 -8.04 -7.81
N LYS A 30 2.05 -9.05 -7.43
CA LYS A 30 2.87 -9.02 -6.22
C LYS A 30 3.92 -7.90 -6.29
N GLU A 31 4.61 -7.78 -7.41
CA GLU A 31 5.61 -6.73 -7.60
C GLU A 31 4.99 -5.33 -7.52
N SER A 32 3.86 -5.12 -8.19
CA SER A 32 3.13 -3.85 -8.15
C SER A 32 2.72 -3.47 -6.73
N SER A 33 2.20 -4.44 -5.95
CA SER A 33 1.82 -4.23 -4.55
C SER A 33 3.02 -3.84 -3.68
N LEU A 34 4.19 -4.45 -3.90
CA LEU A 34 5.41 -4.09 -3.19
C LEU A 34 5.87 -2.66 -3.53
N ARG A 35 5.78 -2.26 -4.81
CA ARG A 35 6.13 -0.89 -5.21
C ARG A 35 5.19 0.14 -4.60
N ILE A 36 3.88 -0.11 -4.58
CA ILE A 36 2.89 0.77 -3.94
C ILE A 36 3.25 0.94 -2.46
N THR A 37 3.50 -0.18 -1.77
CA THR A 37 3.89 -0.15 -0.35
C THR A 37 5.16 0.67 -0.14
N ALA A 38 6.18 0.49 -0.99
CA ALA A 38 7.42 1.24 -0.89
C ALA A 38 7.20 2.75 -1.14
N GLN A 39 6.34 3.11 -2.09
CA GLN A 39 5.97 4.50 -2.35
C GLN A 39 5.23 5.14 -1.17
N ASP A 40 4.28 4.41 -0.57
CA ASP A 40 3.54 4.90 0.59
C ASP A 40 4.47 5.12 1.80
N GLN A 41 5.39 4.17 2.04
CA GLN A 41 6.39 4.31 3.08
C GLN A 41 7.34 5.48 2.80
N TYR A 42 7.76 5.64 1.55
CA TYR A 42 8.59 6.78 1.15
C TYR A 42 7.86 8.10 1.36
N SER A 43 6.58 8.20 0.96
CA SER A 43 5.78 9.40 1.16
C SER A 43 5.57 9.76 2.63
N ARG A 44 5.62 8.77 3.54
CA ARG A 44 5.43 8.95 4.98
C ARG A 44 6.73 8.97 5.77
N ASN A 45 7.89 8.89 5.12
CA ASN A 45 9.18 8.71 5.80
C ASN A 45 9.61 9.92 6.65
N LYS A 46 8.97 11.08 6.49
CA LYS A 46 9.16 12.29 7.31
C LYS A 46 7.95 12.62 8.17
N ASN A 47 6.90 11.80 8.15
CA ASN A 47 5.71 12.04 8.95
C ASN A 47 5.93 11.50 10.36
N LEU A 48 5.46 12.24 11.37
CA LEU A 48 5.42 11.80 12.74
C LEU A 48 3.98 11.44 13.12
N GLU A 49 3.76 10.21 13.61
CA GLU A 49 2.44 9.74 14.04
C GLU A 49 2.32 9.89 15.56
N VAL A 50 1.39 10.75 16.01
CA VAL A 50 1.09 10.95 17.43
C VAL A 50 -0.17 10.19 17.80
N LYS A 51 -0.11 9.34 18.83
CA LYS A 51 -1.24 8.54 19.32
C LYS A 51 -1.67 8.99 20.71
N GLY A 52 -2.96 8.83 21.00
CA GLY A 52 -3.51 9.11 22.33
C GLY A 52 -3.81 10.59 22.59
N ILE A 53 -3.96 11.40 21.54
CA ILE A 53 -4.49 12.76 21.68
C ILE A 53 -5.99 12.66 21.97
N PRO A 54 -6.47 13.21 23.11
CA PRO A 54 -7.90 13.28 23.41
C PRO A 54 -8.62 14.13 22.37
N GLN A 55 -9.71 13.62 21.80
CA GLN A 55 -10.54 14.40 20.86
C GLN A 55 -11.52 15.30 21.61
N GLU A 56 -11.56 16.57 21.22
CA GLU A 56 -12.53 17.55 21.70
C GLU A 56 -13.41 18.08 20.56
N LYS A 57 -14.64 18.49 20.89
CA LYS A 57 -15.54 19.09 19.88
C LYS A 57 -15.03 20.49 19.53
N ASN A 58 -14.88 20.77 18.23
CA ASN A 58 -14.27 22.00 17.72
C ASN A 58 -12.80 22.19 18.16
N GLU A 59 -12.04 21.10 18.24
CA GLU A 59 -10.61 21.13 18.57
C GLU A 59 -9.81 22.01 17.61
N ASN A 60 -8.95 22.87 18.17
CA ASN A 60 -8.00 23.64 17.39
C ASN A 60 -6.72 22.82 17.23
N LEU A 61 -6.60 22.13 16.09
CA LEU A 61 -5.44 21.29 15.77
C LEU A 61 -4.12 22.06 15.76
N VAL A 62 -4.12 23.34 15.38
CA VAL A 62 -2.89 24.14 15.38
C VAL A 62 -2.41 24.38 16.80
N ALA A 63 -3.31 24.73 17.72
CA ALA A 63 -2.97 24.88 19.13
C ALA A 63 -2.46 23.57 19.75
N VAL A 64 -2.95 22.41 19.29
CA VAL A 64 -2.46 21.10 19.72
C VAL A 64 -1.06 20.83 19.16
N LEU A 65 -0.84 21.09 17.87
CA LEU A 65 0.45 20.93 17.23
C LEU A 65 1.52 21.84 17.86
N THR A 66 1.20 23.11 18.16
CA THR A 66 2.12 24.01 18.86
C THR A 66 2.52 23.45 20.23
N LYS A 67 1.57 22.93 21.03
CA LYS A 67 1.89 22.30 22.32
C LYS A 67 2.78 21.06 22.17
N VAL A 68 2.54 20.25 21.12
CA VAL A 68 3.38 19.08 20.82
C VAL A 68 4.79 19.54 20.41
N GLY A 69 4.91 20.57 19.58
CA GLY A 69 6.18 21.19 19.22
C GLY A 69 6.94 21.68 20.44
N ASP A 70 6.30 22.46 21.30
CA ASP A 70 6.90 22.97 22.55
C ASP A 70 7.45 21.85 23.43
N ALA A 71 6.70 20.74 23.55
CA ALA A 71 7.13 19.57 24.32
C ALA A 71 8.33 18.84 23.70
N LEU A 72 8.50 18.92 22.37
CA LEU A 72 9.61 18.34 21.63
C LEU A 72 10.79 19.32 21.47
N GLY A 73 10.63 20.59 21.87
CA GLY A 73 11.61 21.65 21.68
C GLY A 73 11.63 22.25 20.26
N GLU A 74 10.58 22.03 19.48
CA GLU A 74 10.41 22.53 18.11
C GLU A 74 9.35 23.62 18.06
N GLN A 75 9.67 24.78 17.48
CA GLN A 75 8.74 25.89 17.42
C GLN A 75 7.82 25.76 16.20
N ILE A 76 6.58 25.33 16.41
CA ILE A 76 5.55 25.17 15.36
C ILE A 76 4.58 26.35 15.42
N SER A 77 4.51 27.11 14.33
CA SER A 77 3.62 28.26 14.14
C SER A 77 2.42 27.95 13.24
N GLU A 78 1.43 28.84 13.22
CA GLU A 78 0.27 28.72 12.32
C GLU A 78 0.63 28.73 10.83
N HIS A 79 1.80 29.25 10.45
CA HIS A 79 2.26 29.28 9.07
C HIS A 79 2.94 27.98 8.62
N ASP A 80 3.21 27.06 9.55
CA ASP A 80 3.83 25.77 9.27
C ASP A 80 2.81 24.66 8.92
N VAL A 81 1.50 24.96 9.05
CA VAL A 81 0.38 24.01 8.91
C VAL A 81 -0.51 24.35 7.71
#